data_AF-A0A349B7V8-F1
#
_entry.id   AF-A0A349B7V8-F1
#
_cell.length_a   1.000
_cell.length_b   1.000
_cell.length_c   1.000
_cell.angle_alpha   90.00
_cell.angle_beta   90.00
_cell.angle_gamma   90.00
#
_symmetry.space_group_name_H-M   'P 1'
#
loop_
_entity.id
_entity.type
_entity.pdbx_description
1 polymer ?
#
loop_
_entity_poly.entity_id
_entity_poly.type
_entity_poly.pdbx_seq_one_letter_code
_entity_poly.pdbx_strand_id
1 'polypeptide(L)'
;MAAAPTTEIGEAGALDSGLDAAVRAFRTAAWAWLTVVTLLSYASIEQPVAAALGVLAAGAVTAVWWLPSSPACSDQVRQRLVTAELLVGAALVAADGWVYDDGRAQSFGGVWPLAGVLAVAVRSGRRAGVSAGLVLGAARAVGEVVVVRGEWSATRVLAVASTGVLFGLAGWAAGWAAGRIRIAERLAARSAARAEVAAELHDGVLQTLAVVQRRSDDPDLVRLAR
;
A
#
# COMPACT_ATOMS: atom_id res chain seq x y z
N MET A 1 38.77 -12.17 -4.35
CA MET A 1 37.60 -12.92 -3.84
C MET A 1 36.52 -11.89 -3.54
N ALA A 2 35.71 -11.58 -4.56
CA ALA A 2 34.74 -10.49 -4.54
C ALA A 2 33.46 -10.94 -3.83
N ALA A 3 33.14 -10.28 -2.72
CA ALA A 3 31.87 -10.42 -2.03
C ALA A 3 31.14 -9.08 -2.09
N ALA A 4 30.30 -8.89 -3.11
CA ALA A 4 29.27 -7.87 -3.12
C ALA A 4 28.13 -8.28 -4.07
N PRO A 5 27.02 -8.81 -3.53
CA PRO A 5 25.70 -8.42 -4.04
C PRO A 5 24.64 -8.19 -2.93
N THR A 6 25.03 -7.97 -1.68
CA THR A 6 24.07 -7.94 -0.55
C THR A 6 23.29 -6.63 -0.40
N THR A 7 23.76 -5.52 -0.97
CA THR A 7 23.14 -4.18 -0.80
C THR A 7 21.89 -3.98 -1.66
N GLU A 8 21.87 -4.42 -2.93
CA GLU A 8 20.71 -4.23 -3.82
C GLU A 8 19.43 -4.93 -3.32
N ILE A 9 19.57 -6.11 -2.71
CA ILE A 9 18.41 -6.86 -2.14
C ILE A 9 17.90 -6.16 -0.86
N GLY A 10 18.78 -5.48 -0.12
CA GLY A 10 18.44 -4.74 1.10
C GLY A 10 17.63 -3.47 0.84
N GLU A 11 17.98 -2.70 -0.20
CA GLU A 11 17.29 -1.44 -0.52
C GLU A 11 15.88 -1.66 -1.08
N ALA A 12 15.74 -2.55 -2.07
CA ALA A 12 14.42 -2.89 -2.62
C ALA A 12 13.48 -3.48 -1.53
N GLY A 13 14.05 -4.29 -0.63
CA GLY A 13 13.33 -4.79 0.54
C GLY A 13 12.92 -3.69 1.53
N ALA A 14 13.72 -2.63 1.67
CA ALA A 14 13.43 -1.50 2.55
C ALA A 14 12.27 -0.65 2.02
N LEU A 15 12.21 -0.36 0.70
CA LEU A 15 11.07 0.36 0.13
C LEU A 15 9.77 -0.42 0.30
N ASP A 16 9.74 -1.69 -0.07
CA ASP A 16 8.51 -2.50 0.04
C ASP A 16 8.09 -2.65 1.51
N SER A 17 9.05 -2.77 2.44
CA SER A 17 8.78 -2.74 3.88
C SER A 17 8.19 -1.41 4.35
N GLY A 18 8.67 -0.28 3.80
CA GLY A 18 8.15 1.05 4.08
C GLY A 18 6.73 1.25 3.54
N LEU A 19 6.44 0.76 2.34
CA LEU A 19 5.10 0.77 1.76
C LEU A 19 4.13 -0.09 2.58
N ASP A 20 4.53 -1.29 3.00
CA ASP A 20 3.74 -2.15 3.88
C ASP A 20 3.55 -1.51 5.28
N ALA A 21 4.54 -0.78 5.81
CA ALA A 21 4.41 -0.02 7.04
C ALA A 21 3.40 1.14 6.89
N ALA A 22 3.43 1.87 5.78
CA ALA A 22 2.48 2.95 5.50
C ALA A 22 1.03 2.42 5.42
N VAL A 23 0.80 1.30 4.73
CA VAL A 23 -0.52 0.66 4.65
C VAL A 23 -0.98 0.20 6.04
N ARG A 24 -0.08 -0.38 6.86
CA ARG A 24 -0.41 -0.76 8.25
C ARG A 24 -0.81 0.44 9.10
N ALA A 25 -0.05 1.54 9.04
CA ALA A 25 -0.35 2.76 9.77
C ALA A 25 -1.69 3.37 9.34
N PHE A 26 -1.97 3.40 8.03
CA PHE A 26 -3.27 3.81 7.52
C PHE A 26 -4.40 2.93 8.05
N ARG A 27 -4.24 1.61 8.01
CA ARG A 27 -5.23 0.63 8.49
C ARG A 27 -5.58 0.87 9.96
N THR A 28 -4.57 1.08 10.81
CA THR A 28 -4.78 1.38 12.23
C THR A 28 -5.52 2.69 12.46
N ALA A 29 -5.13 3.75 11.74
CA ALA A 29 -5.79 5.05 11.84
C ALA A 29 -7.26 4.96 11.36
N ALA A 30 -7.51 4.24 10.27
CA ALA A 30 -8.85 4.04 9.73
C ALA A 30 -9.75 3.23 10.67
N TRP A 31 -9.21 2.20 11.34
CA TRP A 31 -9.94 1.43 12.35
C TRP A 31 -10.23 2.27 13.60
N ALA A 32 -9.26 3.05 14.07
CA ALA A 32 -9.47 3.97 15.18
C ALA A 32 -10.57 4.99 14.84
N TRP A 33 -10.55 5.55 13.62
CA TRP A 33 -11.58 6.47 13.15
C TRP A 33 -12.96 5.80 13.06
N LEU A 34 -13.05 4.59 12.50
CA LEU A 34 -14.28 3.81 12.48
C LEU A 34 -14.85 3.62 13.89
N THR A 35 -13.98 3.32 14.86
CA THR A 35 -14.37 3.15 16.27
C THR A 35 -14.92 4.45 16.85
N VAL A 36 -14.23 5.57 16.63
CA VAL A 36 -14.68 6.91 17.07
C VAL A 36 -16.03 7.26 16.46
N VAL A 37 -16.22 7.11 15.15
CA VAL A 37 -17.49 7.40 14.48
C VAL A 37 -18.61 6.53 15.04
N THR A 38 -18.35 5.25 15.29
CA THR A 38 -19.35 4.33 15.86
C THR A 38 -19.76 4.75 17.27
N LEU A 39 -18.80 5.14 18.12
CA LEU A 39 -19.08 5.63 19.48
C LEU A 39 -19.87 6.94 19.48
N LEU A 40 -19.45 7.90 18.65
CA LEU A 40 -20.14 9.20 18.54
C LEU A 40 -21.53 9.08 17.93
N SER A 41 -21.74 8.09 17.05
CA SER A 41 -23.03 7.87 16.38
C SER A 41 -23.92 6.86 17.12
N TYR A 42 -23.54 6.40 18.32
CA TYR A 42 -24.21 5.29 19.01
C TYR A 42 -25.73 5.48 19.15
N ALA A 43 -26.18 6.71 19.43
CA ALA A 43 -27.61 7.03 19.57
C ALA A 43 -28.43 6.88 18.26
N SER A 44 -27.76 6.86 17.11
CA SER A 44 -28.36 6.69 15.78
C SER A 44 -28.25 5.26 15.23
N ILE A 45 -27.63 4.35 15.99
CA ILE A 45 -27.45 2.96 15.58
C ILE A 45 -28.70 2.17 15.95
N GLU A 46 -29.41 1.66 14.95
CA GLU A 46 -30.57 0.78 15.19
C GLU A 46 -30.13 -0.59 15.71
N GLN A 47 -28.96 -1.06 15.25
CA GLN A 47 -28.41 -2.37 15.58
C GLN A 47 -27.04 -2.29 16.25
N PRO A 48 -26.98 -1.96 17.55
CA PRO A 48 -25.71 -1.71 18.26
C PRO A 48 -24.82 -2.95 18.32
N VAL A 49 -25.42 -4.15 18.39
CA VAL A 49 -24.66 -5.42 18.40
C VAL A 49 -24.00 -5.68 17.05
N ALA A 50 -24.73 -5.51 15.94
CA ALA A 50 -24.16 -5.64 14.60
C ALA A 50 -23.04 -4.61 14.39
N ALA A 51 -23.25 -3.38 14.88
CA ALA A 51 -22.26 -2.33 14.82
C ALA A 51 -20.95 -2.71 15.55
N ALA A 52 -21.08 -3.16 16.79
CA ALA A 52 -19.96 -3.60 17.61
C ALA A 52 -19.22 -4.80 16.99
N LEU A 53 -19.94 -5.80 16.48
CA LEU A 53 -19.34 -6.96 15.80
C LEU A 53 -18.55 -6.53 14.56
N GLY A 54 -19.06 -5.58 13.79
CA GLY A 54 -18.37 -5.02 12.63
C GLY A 54 -17.04 -4.34 12.99
N VAL A 55 -17.05 -3.48 14.01
CA VAL A 55 -15.84 -2.81 14.52
C VAL A 55 -14.83 -3.83 15.08
N LEU A 56 -15.31 -4.85 15.80
CA LEU A 56 -14.47 -5.92 16.33
C LEU A 56 -13.86 -6.78 15.22
N ALA A 57 -14.62 -7.11 14.17
CA ALA A 57 -14.10 -7.85 13.01
C ALA A 57 -13.01 -7.05 12.27
N ALA A 58 -13.24 -5.76 12.02
CA ALA A 58 -12.23 -4.86 11.45
C ALA A 58 -10.99 -4.74 12.35
N GLY A 59 -11.20 -4.68 13.66
CA GLY A 59 -10.14 -4.67 14.66
C GLY A 59 -9.31 -5.96 14.67
N ALA A 60 -9.96 -7.11 14.60
CA ALA A 60 -9.30 -8.41 14.54
C ALA A 60 -8.42 -8.54 13.28
N VAL A 61 -8.94 -8.17 12.11
CA VAL A 61 -8.14 -8.11 10.87
C VAL A 61 -6.95 -7.17 11.05
N THR A 62 -7.17 -5.97 11.59
CA THR A 62 -6.11 -4.98 11.82
C THR A 62 -5.04 -5.49 12.78
N ALA A 63 -5.43 -6.17 13.86
CA ALA A 63 -4.54 -6.74 14.85
C ALA A 63 -3.68 -7.89 14.29
N VAL A 64 -4.21 -8.69 13.35
CA VAL A 64 -3.43 -9.76 12.70
C VAL A 64 -2.18 -9.20 12.00
N TRP A 65 -2.25 -7.98 11.48
CA TRP A 65 -1.11 -7.32 10.82
C TRP A 65 -0.06 -6.76 11.79
N TRP A 66 -0.36 -6.72 13.09
CA TRP A 66 0.58 -6.39 14.16
C TRP A 66 1.32 -7.62 14.70
N LEU A 67 0.79 -8.83 14.46
CA LEU A 67 1.49 -10.04 14.84
C LEU A 67 2.86 -10.04 14.14
N PRO A 68 3.95 -10.38 14.88
CA PRO A 68 5.28 -10.47 14.30
C PRO A 68 5.24 -11.51 13.19
N SER A 69 5.06 -11.02 11.96
CA SER A 69 4.99 -11.85 10.78
C SER A 69 6.42 -12.26 10.52
N SER A 70 6.78 -13.51 10.80
CA SER A 70 8.09 -14.03 10.41
C SER A 70 8.32 -13.73 8.93
N PRO A 71 9.54 -13.38 8.50
CA PRO A 71 9.87 -13.18 7.08
C PRO A 71 9.52 -14.41 6.22
N ALA A 72 9.30 -15.57 6.84
CA ALA A 72 8.79 -16.80 6.25
C ALA A 72 7.27 -16.82 5.92
N CYS A 73 6.52 -15.75 6.20
CA CYS A 73 5.10 -15.71 5.86
C CYS A 73 4.96 -15.68 4.32
N SER A 74 4.57 -16.81 3.75
CA SER A 74 4.41 -16.98 2.30
C SER A 74 3.50 -15.90 1.71
N ASP A 75 3.79 -15.45 0.49
CA ASP A 75 2.94 -14.49 -0.24
C ASP A 75 1.48 -14.95 -0.33
N GLN A 76 1.24 -16.27 -0.31
CA GLN A 76 -0.10 -16.84 -0.28
C GLN A 76 -0.86 -16.46 1.01
N VAL A 77 -0.20 -16.44 2.17
CA VAL A 77 -0.85 -16.05 3.44
C VAL A 77 -1.19 -14.57 3.42
N ARG A 78 -0.29 -13.72 2.96
CA ARG A 78 -0.56 -12.28 2.78
C ARG A 78 -1.73 -12.04 1.84
N GLN A 79 -1.79 -12.75 0.71
CA GLN A 79 -2.90 -12.63 -0.23
C GLN A 79 -4.23 -13.06 0.41
N ARG A 80 -4.24 -14.14 1.20
CA ARG A 80 -5.42 -14.57 1.96
C ARG A 80 -5.86 -13.52 2.98
N LEU A 81 -4.92 -12.89 3.70
CA LEU A 81 -5.22 -11.84 4.67
C LEU A 81 -5.81 -10.58 4.01
N VAL A 82 -5.25 -10.15 2.87
CA VAL A 82 -5.80 -9.03 2.10
C VAL A 82 -7.18 -9.38 1.53
N THR A 83 -7.38 -10.62 1.09
CA THR A 83 -8.69 -11.08 0.61
C THR A 83 -9.71 -11.07 1.75
N ALA A 84 -9.34 -11.56 2.94
CA ALA A 84 -10.19 -11.51 4.14
C ALA A 84 -10.52 -10.06 4.53
N GLU A 85 -9.55 -9.14 4.46
CA GLU A 85 -9.75 -7.71 4.69
C GLU A 85 -10.78 -7.12 3.71
N LEU A 86 -10.67 -7.43 2.42
CA LEU A 86 -11.64 -6.98 1.42
C LEU A 86 -13.03 -7.59 1.63
N LEU A 87 -13.13 -8.85 2.07
CA LEU A 87 -14.41 -9.49 2.37
C LEU A 87 -15.07 -8.87 3.59
N VAL A 88 -14.33 -8.59 4.66
CA VAL A 88 -14.84 -7.88 5.84
C VAL A 88 -15.25 -6.45 5.45
N GLY A 89 -14.43 -5.76 4.65
CA GLY A 89 -14.76 -4.42 4.15
C GLY A 89 -16.02 -4.41 3.29
N ALA A 90 -16.18 -5.40 2.41
CA ALA A 90 -17.37 -5.57 1.59
C ALA A 90 -18.61 -5.83 2.45
N ALA A 91 -18.50 -6.68 3.48
CA ALA A 91 -19.60 -6.96 4.41
C ALA A 91 -20.02 -5.70 5.19
N LEU A 92 -19.06 -4.92 5.70
CA LEU A 92 -19.35 -3.66 6.40
C LEU A 92 -20.07 -2.64 5.52
N VAL A 93 -19.62 -2.50 4.28
CA VAL A 93 -20.21 -1.56 3.32
C VAL A 93 -21.59 -2.03 2.84
N ALA A 94 -21.78 -3.35 2.67
CA ALA A 94 -23.07 -3.91 2.30
C ALA A 94 -24.09 -3.85 3.46
N ALA A 95 -23.63 -3.93 4.70
CA ALA A 95 -24.46 -3.83 5.90
C ALA A 95 -24.83 -2.39 6.28
N ASP A 96 -24.37 -1.37 5.53
CA ASP A 96 -24.56 0.05 5.85
C ASP A 96 -26.03 0.41 6.11
N GLY A 97 -26.92 0.07 5.17
CA GLY A 97 -28.36 0.34 5.29
C GLY A 97 -29.12 -0.62 6.22
N TRP A 98 -28.45 -1.60 6.82
CA TRP A 98 -29.05 -2.46 7.86
C TRP A 98 -28.81 -1.94 9.27
N VAL A 99 -27.64 -1.31 9.46
CA VAL A 99 -27.18 -0.84 10.77
C VAL A 99 -27.78 0.52 11.12
N TYR A 100 -28.22 1.27 10.11
CA TYR A 100 -28.69 2.63 10.26
C TYR A 100 -29.90 2.93 9.38
N ASP A 101 -30.79 3.78 9.89
CA ASP A 101 -31.91 4.33 9.12
C ASP A 101 -31.43 5.46 8.18
N ASP A 102 -32.08 5.55 7.02
CA ASP A 102 -31.66 6.31 5.85
C ASP A 102 -31.40 7.81 6.13
N GLY A 103 -30.25 8.34 5.66
CA GLY A 103 -30.01 9.81 5.67
C GLY A 103 -28.57 10.29 5.90
N ARG A 104 -27.58 9.40 6.01
CA ARG A 104 -26.20 9.80 6.33
C ARG A 104 -25.29 9.87 5.11
N ALA A 105 -24.39 10.84 5.12
CA ALA A 105 -23.38 11.04 4.08
C ALA A 105 -22.19 10.05 4.17
N GLN A 106 -22.07 9.29 5.25
CA GLN A 106 -20.96 8.35 5.50
C GLN A 106 -21.45 6.93 5.72
N SER A 107 -20.77 5.96 5.11
CA SER A 107 -21.06 4.54 5.29
C SER A 107 -20.55 4.00 6.63
N PHE A 108 -21.23 2.98 7.15
CA PHE A 108 -20.91 2.21 8.36
C PHE A 108 -19.48 1.63 8.38
N GLY A 109 -18.85 1.41 7.22
CA GLY A 109 -17.44 0.99 7.13
C GLY A 109 -16.43 2.15 7.26
N GLY A 110 -16.89 3.39 7.17
CA GLY A 110 -16.03 4.58 7.10
C GLY A 110 -14.99 4.45 5.98
N VAL A 111 -13.74 4.77 6.33
CA VAL A 111 -12.59 4.69 5.40
C VAL A 111 -11.82 3.36 5.52
N TRP A 112 -12.16 2.49 6.48
CA TRP A 112 -11.39 1.27 6.77
C TRP A 112 -11.28 0.28 5.59
N PRO A 113 -12.34 -0.01 4.80
CA PRO A 113 -12.24 -0.88 3.62
C PRO A 113 -11.21 -0.41 2.59
N LEU A 114 -10.88 0.89 2.58
CA LEU A 114 -9.84 1.44 1.71
C LEU A 114 -8.47 0.83 2.01
N ALA A 115 -8.21 0.37 3.23
CA ALA A 115 -6.93 -0.25 3.60
C ALA A 115 -6.63 -1.49 2.74
N GLY A 116 -7.64 -2.33 2.49
CA GLY A 116 -7.52 -3.48 1.59
C GLY A 116 -7.28 -3.07 0.14
N VAL A 117 -7.94 -2.00 -0.32
CA VAL A 117 -7.73 -1.43 -1.67
C VAL A 117 -6.30 -0.93 -1.84
N LEU A 118 -5.79 -0.20 -0.84
CA LEU A 118 -4.41 0.30 -0.83
C LEU A 118 -3.41 -0.85 -0.80
N ALA A 119 -3.65 -1.88 0.02
CA ALA A 119 -2.80 -3.07 0.08
C ALA A 119 -2.71 -3.77 -1.29
N VAL A 120 -3.84 -3.96 -1.97
CA VAL A 120 -3.87 -4.52 -3.34
C VAL A 120 -3.15 -3.60 -4.32
N ALA A 121 -3.42 -2.30 -4.26
CA ALA A 121 -2.85 -1.31 -5.17
C ALA A 121 -1.32 -1.24 -5.08
N VAL A 122 -0.79 -1.23 -3.86
CA VAL A 122 0.64 -1.15 -3.59
C VAL A 122 1.37 -2.41 -4.06
N ARG A 123 0.78 -3.60 -3.86
CA ARG A 123 1.40 -4.89 -4.21
C ARG A 123 1.22 -5.28 -5.69
N SER A 124 0.01 -5.09 -6.21
CA SER A 124 -0.40 -5.60 -7.54
C SER A 124 -0.57 -4.48 -8.59
N GLY A 125 -0.35 -3.23 -8.19
CA GLY A 125 -0.36 -2.06 -9.08
C GLY A 125 -1.73 -1.42 -9.27
N ARG A 126 -1.74 -0.33 -10.05
CA ARG A 126 -2.90 0.57 -10.22
C ARG A 126 -4.18 -0.13 -10.70
N ARG A 127 -4.06 -1.10 -11.63
CA ARG A 127 -5.24 -1.79 -12.20
C ARG A 127 -5.91 -2.68 -11.17
N ALA A 128 -5.12 -3.41 -10.39
CA ALA A 128 -5.61 -4.24 -9.30
C ALA A 128 -6.27 -3.38 -8.21
N GLY A 129 -5.65 -2.23 -7.87
CA GLY A 129 -6.23 -1.25 -6.94
C GLY A 129 -7.60 -0.74 -7.40
N VAL A 130 -7.72 -0.33 -8.67
CA VAL A 130 -9.02 0.05 -9.25
C VAL A 130 -10.04 -1.07 -9.13
N SER A 131 -9.67 -2.30 -9.51
CA SER A 131 -10.60 -3.43 -9.45
C SER A 131 -11.07 -3.72 -8.03
N ALA A 132 -10.19 -3.66 -7.03
CA ALA A 132 -10.56 -3.85 -5.62
C ALA A 132 -11.54 -2.76 -5.15
N GLY A 133 -11.30 -1.50 -5.53
CA GLY A 133 -12.20 -0.40 -5.21
C GLY A 133 -13.58 -0.53 -5.85
N LEU A 134 -13.63 -0.95 -7.13
CA LEU A 134 -14.89 -1.20 -7.83
C LEU A 134 -15.65 -2.39 -7.25
N VAL A 135 -14.97 -3.44 -6.82
CA VAL A 135 -15.60 -4.60 -6.14
C VAL A 135 -16.25 -4.16 -4.83
N LEU A 136 -15.59 -3.32 -4.03
CA LEU A 136 -16.20 -2.76 -2.82
C LEU A 136 -17.39 -1.84 -3.12
N GLY A 137 -17.30 -1.03 -4.19
CA GLY A 137 -18.43 -0.23 -4.67
C GLY A 137 -19.63 -1.09 -5.10
N ALA A 138 -19.37 -2.20 -5.78
CA ALA A 138 -20.39 -3.17 -6.15
C ALA A 138 -21.00 -3.86 -4.91
N ALA A 139 -20.19 -4.21 -3.91
CA ALA A 139 -20.69 -4.74 -2.65
C ALA A 139 -21.66 -3.78 -1.94
N ARG A 140 -21.39 -2.46 -2.00
CA ARG A 140 -22.33 -1.43 -1.54
C ARG A 140 -23.65 -1.49 -2.29
N ALA A 141 -23.59 -1.53 -3.62
CA ALA A 141 -24.79 -1.59 -4.47
C ALA A 141 -25.63 -2.83 -4.15
N VAL A 142 -24.98 -3.99 -3.95
CA VAL A 142 -25.66 -5.24 -3.55
C VAL A 142 -26.32 -5.10 -2.19
N GLY A 143 -25.64 -4.47 -1.21
CA GLY A 143 -26.22 -4.16 0.10
C GLY A 143 -27.52 -3.38 -0.02
N GLU A 144 -27.53 -2.30 -0.81
CA GLU A 144 -28.73 -1.49 -1.06
C GLU A 144 -29.88 -2.30 -1.69
N VAL A 145 -29.59 -3.16 -2.67
CA VAL A 145 -30.60 -4.03 -3.32
C VAL A 145 -31.19 -5.03 -2.32
N VAL A 146 -30.33 -5.72 -1.56
CA VAL A 146 -30.71 -6.92 -0.80
C VAL A 146 -31.29 -6.57 0.57
N VAL A 147 -30.71 -5.56 1.23
CA VAL A 147 -30.99 -5.21 2.62
C VAL A 147 -32.09 -4.17 2.72
N VAL A 148 -31.92 -3.01 2.07
CA VAL A 148 -32.83 -1.87 2.23
C VAL A 148 -34.14 -2.08 1.48
N ARG A 149 -34.09 -2.77 0.32
CA ARG A 149 -35.26 -3.09 -0.53
C ARG A 149 -36.14 -1.87 -0.88
N GLY A 150 -35.58 -0.66 -0.80
CA GLY A 150 -36.26 0.60 -1.09
C GLY A 150 -36.16 1.04 -2.54
N GLU A 151 -36.84 2.13 -2.87
CA GLU A 151 -36.83 2.71 -4.23
C GLU A 151 -35.46 3.31 -4.58
N TRP A 152 -35.01 3.07 -5.82
CA TRP A 152 -33.76 3.62 -6.33
C TRP A 152 -33.95 5.08 -6.73
N SER A 153 -33.69 5.99 -5.79
CA SER A 153 -33.62 7.42 -6.10
C SER A 153 -32.31 7.78 -6.83
N ALA A 154 -32.34 8.83 -7.65
CA ALA A 154 -31.14 9.32 -8.34
C ALA A 154 -30.00 9.66 -7.37
N THR A 155 -30.33 10.20 -6.19
CA THR A 155 -29.38 10.50 -5.11
C THR A 155 -28.71 9.24 -4.57
N ARG A 156 -29.47 8.16 -4.36
CA ARG A 156 -28.92 6.88 -3.88
C ARG A 156 -28.02 6.22 -4.91
N VAL A 157 -28.45 6.20 -6.18
CA VAL A 157 -27.61 5.72 -7.30
C VAL A 157 -26.29 6.49 -7.34
N LEU A 158 -26.36 7.83 -7.24
CA LEU A 158 -25.18 8.68 -7.27
C LEU A 158 -24.26 8.43 -6.07
N ALA A 159 -24.80 8.24 -4.86
CA ALA A 159 -24.02 7.95 -3.66
C ALA A 159 -23.27 6.61 -3.76
N VAL A 160 -23.95 5.56 -4.24
CA VAL A 160 -23.35 4.23 -4.47
C VAL A 160 -22.28 4.31 -5.55
N ALA A 161 -22.57 4.93 -6.69
CA ALA A 161 -21.63 5.10 -7.79
C ALA A 161 -20.40 5.92 -7.35
N SER A 162 -20.61 7.02 -6.61
CA SER A 162 -19.54 7.87 -6.10
C SER A 162 -18.61 7.11 -5.16
N THR A 163 -19.15 6.25 -4.28
CA THR A 163 -18.33 5.42 -3.39
C THR A 163 -17.40 4.49 -4.19
N GLY A 164 -17.94 3.79 -5.20
CA GLY A 164 -17.14 2.91 -6.06
C GLY A 164 -16.06 3.66 -6.85
N VAL A 165 -16.42 4.84 -7.40
CA VAL A 165 -15.46 5.69 -8.12
C VAL A 165 -14.35 6.18 -7.19
N LEU A 166 -14.68 6.67 -5.99
CA LEU A 166 -13.70 7.16 -5.02
C LEU A 166 -12.74 6.06 -4.56
N PHE A 167 -13.25 4.86 -4.26
CA PHE A 167 -12.39 3.72 -3.93
C PHE A 167 -11.51 3.29 -5.11
N GLY A 168 -12.07 3.27 -6.32
CA GLY A 168 -11.30 2.98 -7.54
C GLY A 168 -10.18 4.00 -7.79
N LEU A 169 -10.47 5.29 -7.62
CA LEU A 169 -9.50 6.39 -7.78
C LEU A 169 -8.40 6.33 -6.70
N ALA A 170 -8.76 6.04 -5.45
CA ALA A 170 -7.78 5.86 -4.38
C ALA A 170 -6.84 4.69 -4.68
N GLY A 171 -7.38 3.54 -5.11
CA GLY A 171 -6.59 2.39 -5.54
C GLY A 171 -5.70 2.69 -6.76
N TRP A 172 -6.22 3.44 -7.73
CA TRP A 172 -5.44 3.88 -8.88
C TRP A 172 -4.26 4.77 -8.45
N ALA A 173 -4.53 5.80 -7.64
CA ALA A 173 -3.56 6.79 -7.21
C ALA A 173 -2.45 6.15 -6.38
N ALA A 174 -2.82 5.29 -5.42
CA ALA A 174 -1.86 4.56 -4.60
C ALA A 174 -0.97 3.63 -5.43
N GLY A 175 -1.57 2.86 -6.34
CA GLY A 175 -0.82 1.94 -7.20
C GLY A 175 0.07 2.68 -8.20
N TRP A 176 -0.36 3.84 -8.70
CA TRP A 176 0.46 4.71 -9.54
C TRP A 176 1.64 5.31 -8.76
N ALA A 177 1.38 5.87 -7.57
CA ALA A 177 2.41 6.45 -6.72
C ALA A 177 3.47 5.42 -6.32
N ALA A 178 3.05 4.25 -5.84
CA ALA A 178 3.97 3.15 -5.50
C ALA A 178 4.79 2.69 -6.72
N GLY A 179 4.17 2.63 -7.90
CA GLY A 179 4.88 2.36 -9.15
C GLY A 179 5.94 3.42 -9.49
N ARG A 180 5.62 4.70 -9.32
CA ARG A 180 6.55 5.82 -9.56
C ARG A 180 7.71 5.83 -8.57
N ILE A 181 7.45 5.55 -7.29
CA ILE A 181 8.50 5.48 -6.26
C ILE A 181 9.47 4.34 -6.58
N ARG A 182 8.96 3.14 -6.91
CA ARG A 182 9.81 2.01 -7.35
C ARG A 182 10.66 2.32 -8.58
N ILE A 183 10.12 3.08 -9.55
CA ILE A 183 10.90 3.51 -10.72
C ILE A 183 12.00 4.49 -10.30
N ALA A 184 11.68 5.47 -9.45
CA ALA A 184 12.64 6.47 -8.98
C ALA A 184 13.79 5.82 -8.20
N GLU A 185 13.49 4.88 -7.30
CA GLU A 185 14.50 4.14 -6.54
C GLU A 185 15.42 3.32 -7.47
N ARG A 186 14.86 2.60 -8.44
CA ARG A 186 15.67 1.85 -9.43
C ARG A 186 16.59 2.76 -10.25
N LEU A 187 16.15 3.99 -10.56
CA LEU A 187 16.99 4.96 -11.26
C LEU A 187 18.09 5.50 -10.34
N ALA A 188 17.77 5.77 -9.08
CA ALA A 188 18.73 6.20 -8.07
C ALA A 188 19.82 5.13 -7.85
N ALA A 189 19.43 3.87 -7.62
CA ALA A 189 20.35 2.74 -7.46
C ALA A 189 21.29 2.58 -8.68
N ARG A 190 20.75 2.69 -9.90
CA ARG A 190 21.58 2.66 -11.12
C ARG A 190 22.56 3.82 -11.22
N SER A 191 22.18 5.01 -10.76
CA SER A 191 23.08 6.17 -10.75
C SER A 191 24.18 6.01 -9.71
N ALA A 192 23.87 5.47 -8.54
CA ALA A 192 24.84 5.18 -7.49
C ALA A 192 25.86 4.12 -7.95
N ALA A 193 25.40 3.02 -8.56
CA ALA A 193 26.27 1.99 -9.11
C ALA A 193 27.23 2.55 -10.19
N ARG A 194 26.76 3.47 -11.05
CA ARG A 194 27.63 4.12 -12.03
C ARG A 194 28.69 5.02 -11.40
N ALA A 195 28.34 5.73 -10.33
CA ALA A 195 29.28 6.58 -9.61
C ALA A 195 30.36 5.75 -8.89
N GLU A 196 29.99 4.63 -8.31
CA GLU A 196 30.92 3.69 -7.67
C GLU A 196 31.91 3.12 -8.70
N VAL A 197 31.42 2.65 -9.85
CA VAL A 197 32.31 2.18 -10.94
C VAL A 197 33.23 3.29 -11.46
N ALA A 198 32.73 4.52 -11.59
CA ALA A 198 33.56 5.64 -12.02
C ALA A 198 34.69 5.95 -11.01
N ALA A 199 34.39 5.87 -9.71
CA ALA A 199 35.39 6.06 -8.65
C ALA A 199 36.43 4.93 -8.66
N GLU A 200 36.00 3.67 -8.77
CA GLU A 200 36.91 2.52 -8.86
C GLU A 200 37.83 2.61 -10.08
N LEU A 201 37.30 3.00 -11.25
CA LEU A 201 38.09 3.21 -12.45
C LEU A 201 39.08 4.36 -12.28
N HIS A 202 38.69 5.44 -11.62
CA HIS A 202 39.59 6.57 -11.34
C HIS A 202 40.78 6.13 -10.48
N ASP A 203 40.52 5.43 -9.38
CA ASP A 203 41.56 4.94 -8.47
C ASP A 203 42.45 3.90 -9.15
N GLY A 204 41.87 2.99 -9.95
CA GLY A 204 42.62 2.02 -10.74
C GLY A 204 43.55 2.67 -11.77
N VAL A 205 43.12 3.75 -12.42
CA VAL A 205 43.95 4.53 -13.34
C VAL A 205 45.07 5.25 -12.57
N LEU A 206 44.78 5.91 -11.45
CA LEU A 206 45.79 6.55 -10.61
C LEU A 206 46.83 5.55 -10.11
N GLN A 207 46.39 4.36 -9.68
CA GLN A 207 47.29 3.29 -9.25
C GLN A 207 48.19 2.82 -10.38
N THR A 208 47.63 2.61 -11.58
CA THR A 208 48.40 2.16 -12.75
C THR A 208 49.43 3.23 -13.16
N LEU A 209 49.04 4.51 -13.16
CA LEU A 209 49.94 5.63 -13.42
C LEU A 209 51.09 5.68 -12.41
N ALA A 210 50.81 5.49 -11.12
CA ALA A 210 51.85 5.44 -10.10
C ALA A 210 52.83 4.27 -10.30
N VAL A 211 52.35 3.09 -10.74
CA VAL A 211 53.22 1.94 -11.04
C VAL A 211 54.10 2.20 -12.26
N VAL A 212 53.54 2.81 -13.32
CA VAL A 212 54.30 3.19 -14.53
C VAL A 212 55.37 4.21 -14.17
N GLN A 213 55.03 5.27 -13.43
CA GLN A 213 55.99 6.27 -12.95
C GLN A 213 57.14 5.65 -12.15
N ARG A 214 56.86 4.67 -11.28
CA ARG A 214 57.90 4.02 -10.46
C ARG A 214 58.84 3.12 -11.27
N ARG A 215 58.41 2.61 -12.42
CA ARG A 215 59.19 1.68 -13.26
C ARG A 215 59.85 2.34 -14.47
N SER A 216 59.44 3.54 -14.85
CA SER A 216 60.05 4.28 -15.96
C SER A 216 61.19 5.17 -15.46
N ASP A 217 62.42 4.90 -15.93
CA ASP A 217 63.58 5.80 -15.77
C ASP A 217 63.63 6.92 -16.84
N ASP A 218 62.55 7.07 -17.62
CA ASP A 218 62.43 8.04 -18.71
C ASP A 218 61.96 9.42 -18.18
N PRO A 219 62.80 10.48 -18.26
CA PRO A 219 62.49 11.80 -17.68
C PRO A 219 61.23 12.46 -18.24
N ASP A 220 60.82 12.12 -19.47
CA ASP A 220 59.65 12.72 -20.12
C ASP A 220 58.33 12.06 -19.68
N LEU A 221 58.34 10.76 -19.37
CA LEU A 221 57.18 10.08 -18.80
C LEU A 221 56.90 10.49 -17.34
N VAL A 222 57.95 10.83 -16.58
CA VAL A 222 57.82 11.36 -15.21
C VAL A 222 57.17 12.76 -15.19
N ARG A 223 57.36 13.55 -16.26
CA ARG A 223 56.78 14.91 -16.39
C ARG A 223 55.30 14.92 -16.76
N LEU A 224 54.86 13.96 -17.58
CA LEU A 224 53.48 13.89 -18.09
C LEU A 224 52.47 13.35 -17.07
N ALA A 225 52.98 12.72 -16.01
CA ALA A 225 52.17 12.01 -15.03
C ALA A 225 52.10 12.73 -13.67
N ARG A 226 52.80 13.87 -13.51
CA ARG A 226 52.67 14.79 -12.38
C ARG A 226 51.63 15.86 -12.71
#